data_AF-A0A7V1WC61-F1
#
_entry.id   AF-A0A7V1WC61-F1
#
_cell.length_a   1.000
_cell.length_b   1.000
_cell.length_c   1.000
_cell.angle_alpha   90.00
_cell.angle_beta   90.00
_cell.angle_gamma   90.00
#
_symmetry.space_group_name_H-M   'P 1'
#
loop_
_entity.id
_entity.type
_entity.pdbx_description
1 polymer ?
#
loop_
_entity_poly.entity_id
_entity_poly.type
_entity_poly.pdbx_seq_one_letter_code
_entity_poly.pdbx_strand_id
1 'polypeptide(L)'
;MRAAARSVIGAGPGAPRALPILASALAGLLLGAGVTMAIAPAPLEREPVPGRGLTNVATTPAAPDTFLAWTPGGLPDGFRHALAELPGIRRAVVVRSDVAWLTGSRSETGELVDRPPAGFAYPLEVASVKPGEYACFVPPADRGTLTLLAEGGGILGASSARLRGLGPGAVLEFGATRVPVVAVWPDELVGANELLVSRDLGWSLGVRRDRYALVQPRGVPSVRELARLLFAGPPRD
;
A
#
# COMPACT_ATOMS: atom_id res chain seq x y z
N MET A 1 1.88 -51.77 32.67
CA MET A 1 3.17 -52.15 33.29
C MET A 1 4.09 -52.63 32.17
N ARG A 2 5.12 -51.85 31.77
CA ARG A 2 6.56 -52.00 32.15
C ARG A 2 7.16 -53.33 31.62
N ALA A 3 8.31 -53.42 30.93
CA ALA A 3 9.36 -52.51 30.47
C ALA A 3 10.30 -53.28 29.49
N ALA A 4 11.06 -52.59 28.63
CA ALA A 4 12.43 -52.91 28.12
C ALA A 4 12.75 -51.96 26.95
N ALA A 5 13.55 -50.89 27.13
CA ALA A 5 15.02 -50.85 27.09
C ALA A 5 15.65 -51.04 25.69
N ARG A 6 16.19 -49.96 25.11
CA ARG A 6 17.60 -49.88 24.66
C ARG A 6 18.02 -48.45 24.31
N SER A 7 19.11 -48.04 24.94
CA SER A 7 19.94 -46.86 24.69
C SER A 7 20.99 -47.18 23.63
N VAL A 8 21.35 -46.19 22.79
CA VAL A 8 22.74 -45.99 22.34
C VAL A 8 23.02 -44.49 22.37
N ILE A 9 24.01 -44.12 23.20
CA ILE A 9 24.68 -42.82 23.24
C ILE A 9 25.93 -42.92 22.36
N GLY A 10 26.23 -41.86 21.59
CA GLY A 10 27.53 -41.64 20.97
C GLY A 10 27.80 -40.14 20.90
N ALA A 11 28.68 -39.67 21.79
CA ALA A 11 29.12 -38.29 21.93
C ALA A 11 30.32 -37.97 21.01
N GLY A 12 30.49 -36.70 20.62
CA GLY A 12 31.76 -36.20 20.09
C GLY A 12 31.68 -34.78 19.52
N PRO A 13 32.55 -33.83 19.94
CA PRO A 13 32.33 -32.39 19.81
C PRO A 13 33.02 -31.78 18.58
N GLY A 14 32.46 -30.71 18.04
CA GLY A 14 33.09 -29.92 16.98
C GLY A 14 32.53 -28.50 16.97
N ALA A 15 33.40 -27.53 17.20
CA ALA A 15 33.12 -26.10 17.33
C ALA A 15 32.22 -25.53 16.21
N PRO A 16 31.49 -24.43 16.47
CA PRO A 16 30.74 -23.74 15.44
C PRO A 16 31.71 -23.21 14.40
N ARG A 17 31.59 -23.69 13.16
CA ARG A 17 32.07 -22.92 12.01
C ARG A 17 31.20 -21.67 11.94
N ALA A 18 31.71 -20.60 12.54
CA ALA A 18 31.28 -19.25 12.27
C ALA A 18 31.48 -19.03 10.76
N LEU A 19 30.41 -19.19 10.00
CA LEU A 19 30.32 -18.64 8.66
C LEU A 19 30.13 -17.13 8.88
N PRO A 20 31.06 -16.27 8.43
CA PRO A 20 30.79 -14.84 8.47
C PRO A 20 29.65 -14.61 7.48
N ILE A 21 28.44 -14.37 7.99
CA ILE A 21 27.38 -13.73 7.21
C ILE A 21 27.83 -12.27 7.06
N LEU A 22 28.77 -12.06 6.15
CA LEU A 22 28.94 -10.79 5.50
C LEU A 22 27.76 -10.61 4.54
N ALA A 23 27.24 -9.39 4.51
CA ALA A 23 26.32 -8.84 3.51
C ALA A 23 24.82 -9.16 3.66
N SER A 24 24.08 -8.17 4.17
CA SER A 24 23.03 -7.51 3.39
C SER A 24 22.43 -6.30 4.14
N ALA A 25 23.27 -5.33 4.52
CA ALA A 25 22.81 -3.97 4.78
C ALA A 25 22.79 -3.18 3.46
N LEU A 26 21.93 -3.60 2.53
CA LEU A 26 21.49 -2.75 1.43
C LEU A 26 20.00 -2.52 1.64
N ALA A 27 19.67 -1.39 2.27
CA ALA A 27 18.32 -0.85 2.28
C ALA A 27 17.90 -0.63 0.82
N GLY A 28 17.14 -1.58 0.28
CA GLY A 28 16.60 -1.53 -1.06
C GLY A 28 15.50 -0.48 -1.14
N LEU A 29 15.89 0.78 -1.33
CA LEU A 29 15.04 1.75 -2.00
C LEU A 29 14.97 1.30 -3.47
N LEU A 30 14.11 0.34 -3.78
CA LEU A 30 13.82 0.05 -5.18
C LEU A 30 13.15 1.31 -5.76
N LEU A 31 13.90 1.93 -6.67
CA LEU A 31 13.39 2.70 -7.78
C LEU A 31 12.08 2.08 -8.28
N GLY A 32 10.95 2.71 -7.98
CA GLY A 32 9.72 2.52 -8.76
C GLY A 32 9.91 3.17 -10.13
N ALA A 33 10.79 2.60 -10.95
CA ALA A 33 10.86 2.88 -12.37
C ALA A 33 9.97 1.85 -13.09
N GLY A 34 8.80 2.31 -13.55
CA GLY A 34 7.80 1.55 -14.33
C GLY A 34 6.88 0.72 -13.43
N VAL A 35 5.69 1.19 -13.03
CA VAL A 35 4.59 1.60 -13.91
C VAL A 35 3.97 2.91 -13.39
N THR A 36 4.38 4.03 -13.97
CA THR A 36 3.45 5.14 -14.19
C THR A 36 2.88 4.92 -15.59
N MET A 37 1.69 4.34 -15.68
CA MET A 37 0.88 4.42 -16.89
C MET A 37 0.49 5.89 -17.04
N ALA A 38 1.23 6.62 -17.87
CA ALA A 38 0.75 7.87 -18.41
C ALA A 38 -0.51 7.53 -19.22
N ILE A 39 -1.66 8.09 -18.85
CA ILE A 39 -2.85 8.04 -19.70
C ILE A 39 -2.56 8.96 -20.89
N ALA A 40 -1.86 8.43 -21.89
CA ALA A 40 -1.84 8.99 -23.22
C ALA A 40 -2.89 8.21 -24.03
N PRO A 41 -3.84 8.89 -24.71
CA PRO A 41 -4.71 8.20 -25.65
C PRO A 41 -3.84 7.50 -26.71
N ALA A 42 -4.21 6.26 -27.04
CA ALA A 42 -3.52 5.49 -28.08
C ALA A 42 -3.36 6.36 -29.35
N PRO A 43 -2.16 6.48 -29.92
CA PRO A 43 -2.00 7.17 -31.18
C PRO A 43 -2.85 6.46 -32.23
N LEU A 44 -3.79 7.19 -32.84
CA LEU A 44 -4.38 6.75 -34.11
C LEU A 44 -3.21 6.58 -35.08
N GLU A 45 -3.08 5.40 -35.70
CA GLU A 45 -2.14 5.17 -36.80
C GLU A 45 -2.38 6.26 -37.87
N ARG A 46 -1.50 7.26 -37.89
CA ARG A 46 -1.40 8.21 -39.00
C ARG A 46 -0.39 7.64 -39.98
N GLU A 47 -0.81 7.52 -41.24
CA GLU A 47 0.09 7.18 -42.33
C GLU A 47 1.35 8.07 -42.32
N PRO A 48 2.53 7.51 -42.60
CA PRO A 48 3.79 8.24 -42.52
C PRO A 48 3.87 9.27 -43.66
N VAL A 49 3.71 10.54 -43.31
CA VAL A 49 4.13 11.66 -44.17
C VAL A 49 5.67 11.69 -44.14
N PRO A 50 6.38 11.81 -45.29
CA PRO A 50 7.83 11.92 -45.29
C PRO A 50 8.25 13.24 -44.65
N GLY A 51 8.59 13.19 -43.35
CA GLY A 51 8.96 14.32 -42.53
C GLY A 51 10.47 14.41 -42.32
N ARG A 52 11.03 15.53 -42.77
CA ARG A 52 12.37 16.09 -42.50
C ARG A 52 12.96 15.61 -41.17
N GLY A 53 14.20 15.13 -41.20
CA GLY A 53 14.94 14.56 -40.06
C GLY A 53 14.77 15.36 -38.77
N LEU A 54 13.98 14.81 -37.85
CA LEU A 54 13.92 15.29 -36.48
C LEU A 54 15.11 14.67 -35.75
N THR A 55 16.07 15.50 -35.39
CA THR A 55 17.05 15.16 -34.36
C THR A 55 16.29 14.70 -33.12
N ASN A 56 16.58 13.48 -32.64
CA ASN A 56 16.05 12.99 -31.38
C ASN A 56 16.48 13.94 -30.26
N VAL A 57 15.57 14.82 -29.83
CA VAL A 57 15.80 15.66 -28.65
C VAL A 57 15.68 14.74 -27.44
N ALA A 58 16.80 14.51 -26.76
CA ALA A 58 16.81 13.76 -25.51
C ALA A 58 15.98 14.52 -24.47
N THR A 59 14.80 13.99 -24.13
CA THR A 59 13.98 14.51 -23.03
C THR A 59 14.36 13.78 -21.75
N THR A 60 14.57 14.54 -20.68
CA THR A 60 14.71 13.96 -19.33
C THR A 60 13.33 14.03 -18.66
N PRO A 61 12.79 12.91 -18.16
CA PRO A 61 11.55 12.92 -17.39
C PRO A 61 11.67 13.88 -16.19
N ALA A 62 10.63 14.69 -15.96
CA ALA A 62 10.55 15.50 -14.75
C ALA A 62 10.53 14.58 -13.51
N ALA A 63 11.17 15.01 -12.42
CA ALA A 63 11.09 14.29 -11.16
C ALA A 63 9.63 14.25 -10.69
N PRO A 64 9.15 13.11 -10.14
CA PRO A 64 7.79 13.03 -9.65
C PRO A 64 7.60 13.94 -8.44
N ASP A 65 6.44 14.60 -8.34
CA ASP A 65 6.11 15.45 -7.20
C ASP A 65 5.81 14.64 -5.92
N THR A 66 5.57 13.34 -6.07
CA THR A 66 5.24 12.40 -4.99
C THR A 66 6.13 11.16 -5.09
N PHE A 67 6.70 10.78 -3.95
CA PHE A 67 7.56 9.63 -3.80
C PHE A 67 6.90 8.59 -2.89
N LEU A 68 7.08 7.31 -3.23
CA LEU A 68 6.73 6.18 -2.39
C LEU A 68 7.93 5.81 -1.51
N ALA A 69 7.76 5.86 -0.19
CA ALA A 69 8.72 5.34 0.77
C ALA A 69 8.19 4.06 1.40
N TRP A 70 8.93 2.97 1.29
CA TRP A 70 8.57 1.67 1.85
C TRP A 70 9.82 0.92 2.28
N THR A 71 9.66 -0.03 3.18
CA THR A 71 10.72 -0.97 3.57
C THR A 71 10.15 -2.38 3.66
N PRO A 72 10.97 -3.42 3.43
CA PRO A 72 10.55 -4.79 3.71
C PRO A 72 10.12 -4.92 5.18
N GLY A 73 8.98 -5.55 5.42
CA GLY A 73 8.43 -5.72 6.77
C GLY A 73 7.52 -4.57 7.26
N GLY A 74 7.60 -3.40 6.64
CA GLY A 74 6.82 -2.21 7.03
C GLY A 74 7.69 -1.13 7.65
N LEU A 75 7.15 0.09 7.74
CA LEU A 75 7.85 1.25 8.26
C LEU A 75 8.11 1.10 9.77
N PRO A 76 9.23 1.66 10.28
CA PRO A 76 9.52 1.65 11.71
C PRO A 76 8.41 2.30 12.53
N ASP A 77 8.26 1.84 13.78
CA ASP A 77 7.38 2.52 14.73
C ASP A 77 7.80 3.98 14.90
N GLY A 78 6.81 4.87 15.11
CA GLY A 78 7.06 6.30 15.21
C GLY A 78 7.39 7.01 13.88
N PHE A 79 7.62 6.28 12.77
CA PHE A 79 8.00 6.89 11.49
C PHE A 79 7.01 7.96 11.01
N ARG A 80 5.69 7.74 11.20
CA ARG A 80 4.67 8.75 10.86
C ARG A 80 4.87 10.07 11.60
N HIS A 81 5.25 10.01 12.88
CA HIS A 81 5.47 11.21 13.69
C HIS A 81 6.76 11.91 13.25
N ALA A 82 7.87 11.17 13.11
CA ALA A 82 9.13 11.70 12.60
C ALA A 82 8.95 12.37 11.22
N LEU A 83 8.18 11.75 10.33
CA LEU A 83 7.91 12.28 8.99
C LEU A 83 7.14 13.60 9.01
N ALA A 84 6.26 13.81 9.98
CA ALA A 84 5.51 15.06 10.14
C ALA A 84 6.39 16.23 10.61
N GLU A 85 7.50 15.94 11.30
CA GLU A 85 8.41 16.93 11.85
C GLU A 85 9.58 17.27 10.92
N LEU A 86 9.78 16.50 9.85
CA LEU A 86 10.92 16.67 8.95
C LEU A 86 10.82 17.99 8.12
N PRO A 87 11.75 18.97 8.31
CA PRO A 87 11.69 20.25 7.60
C PRO A 87 11.86 20.14 6.07
N GLY A 88 12.39 19.03 5.56
CA GLY A 88 12.51 18.80 4.11
C GLY A 88 11.22 18.28 3.47
N ILE A 89 10.17 17.98 4.25
CA ILE A 89 8.93 17.38 3.76
C ILE A 89 7.81 18.41 3.75
N ARG A 90 7.19 18.61 2.59
CA ARG A 90 6.05 19.52 2.42
C ARG A 90 4.75 18.86 2.85
N ARG A 91 4.54 17.61 2.43
CA ARG A 91 3.35 16.81 2.74
C ARG A 91 3.75 15.35 2.84
N ALA A 92 3.09 14.64 3.74
CA ALA A 92 3.22 13.21 3.84
C ALA A 92 1.94 12.56 4.36
N VAL A 93 1.73 11.31 3.99
CA VAL A 93 0.74 10.44 4.60
C VAL A 93 1.36 9.06 4.75
N VAL A 94 1.19 8.47 5.93
CA VAL A 94 1.54 7.06 6.16
C VAL A 94 0.29 6.22 5.99
N VAL A 95 0.41 5.20 5.16
CA VAL A 95 -0.65 4.25 4.86
C VAL A 95 -0.39 2.98 5.63
N ARG A 96 -1.39 2.53 6.38
CA ARG A 96 -1.39 1.18 6.94
C ARG A 96 -1.97 0.22 5.93
N SER A 97 -1.47 -1.00 5.88
CA SER A 97 -2.03 -2.05 5.05
C SER A 97 -1.81 -3.41 5.71
N ASP A 98 -2.87 -4.21 5.76
CA ASP A 98 -2.91 -5.57 6.27
C ASP A 98 -4.08 -6.33 5.63
N VAL A 99 -4.11 -7.65 5.79
CA VAL A 99 -5.25 -8.49 5.43
C VAL A 99 -6.36 -8.35 6.48
N ALA A 100 -7.56 -8.00 6.03
CA ALA A 100 -8.79 -8.16 6.79
C ALA A 100 -9.59 -9.37 6.27
N TRP A 101 -10.34 -10.01 7.16
CA TRP A 101 -11.06 -11.25 6.87
C TRP A 101 -12.54 -10.98 6.57
N LEU A 102 -12.90 -10.97 5.29
CA LEU A 102 -14.27 -10.75 4.81
C LEU A 102 -15.13 -11.97 5.12
N THR A 103 -16.18 -11.78 5.93
CA THR A 103 -17.13 -12.83 6.32
C THR A 103 -18.42 -12.79 5.50
N GLY A 104 -18.63 -11.76 4.70
CA GLY A 104 -19.75 -11.67 3.77
C GLY A 104 -19.78 -10.34 3.04
N SER A 105 -20.60 -10.25 2.01
CA SER A 105 -20.88 -8.99 1.33
C SER A 105 -22.30 -8.97 0.78
N ARG A 106 -22.86 -7.77 0.65
CA ARG A 106 -24.19 -7.54 0.10
C ARG A 106 -24.15 -6.45 -0.96
N SER A 107 -24.97 -6.61 -1.99
CA SER A 107 -25.22 -5.56 -2.97
C SER A 107 -25.98 -4.37 -2.35
N GLU A 108 -26.12 -3.29 -3.10
CA GLU A 108 -26.93 -2.13 -2.72
C GLU A 108 -28.40 -2.49 -2.40
N THR A 109 -28.96 -3.49 -3.09
CA THR A 109 -30.33 -3.96 -2.85
C THR A 109 -30.44 -4.95 -1.69
N GLY A 110 -29.32 -5.27 -1.04
CA GLY A 110 -29.25 -6.22 0.09
C GLY A 110 -29.09 -7.68 -0.32
N GLU A 111 -28.98 -7.97 -1.63
CA GLU A 111 -28.68 -9.31 -2.15
C GLU A 111 -27.33 -9.79 -1.61
N LEU A 112 -27.27 -11.05 -1.20
CA LEU A 112 -26.04 -11.66 -0.72
C LEU A 112 -25.10 -11.97 -1.90
N VAL A 113 -23.89 -11.42 -1.87
CA VAL A 113 -22.89 -11.59 -2.94
C VAL A 113 -21.79 -12.55 -2.50
N ASP A 114 -21.13 -12.27 -1.37
CA ASP A 114 -20.15 -13.19 -0.76
C ASP A 114 -20.71 -13.85 0.49
N ARG A 115 -20.51 -15.18 0.58
CA ARG A 115 -20.70 -15.96 1.80
C ARG A 115 -19.68 -17.10 1.88
N PRO A 116 -18.53 -16.88 2.51
CA PRO A 116 -17.60 -17.95 2.83
C PRO A 116 -18.30 -19.10 3.58
N PRO A 117 -17.87 -20.35 3.41
CA PRO A 117 -18.36 -21.47 4.22
C PRO A 117 -18.15 -21.20 5.72
N ALA A 118 -18.95 -21.86 6.56
CA ALA A 118 -18.86 -21.69 8.01
C ALA A 118 -17.44 -21.98 8.53
N GLY A 119 -16.89 -21.03 9.30
CA GLY A 119 -15.51 -21.11 9.82
C GLY A 119 -14.44 -20.56 8.88
N PHE A 120 -14.80 -20.10 7.68
CA PHE A 120 -13.89 -19.48 6.71
C PHE A 120 -14.19 -18.00 6.48
N ALA A 121 -13.23 -17.30 5.90
CA ALA A 121 -13.35 -15.91 5.47
C ALA A 121 -12.47 -15.70 4.22
N TYR A 122 -12.81 -14.73 3.38
CA TYR A 122 -11.96 -14.34 2.26
C TYR A 122 -10.95 -13.29 2.70
N PRO A 123 -9.65 -13.47 2.44
CA PRO A 123 -8.67 -12.43 2.71
C PRO A 123 -8.92 -11.25 1.78
N LEU A 124 -8.87 -10.03 2.33
CA LEU A 124 -8.95 -8.79 1.59
C LEU A 124 -7.78 -7.90 1.99
N GLU A 125 -6.99 -7.43 1.02
CA GLU A 125 -5.94 -6.44 1.29
C GLU A 125 -6.57 -5.07 1.56
N VAL A 126 -6.47 -4.58 2.80
CA VAL A 126 -7.11 -3.34 3.25
C VAL A 126 -6.06 -2.30 3.61
N ALA A 127 -6.10 -1.17 2.91
CA ALA A 127 -5.38 0.03 3.30
C ALA A 127 -6.21 0.90 4.25
N SER A 128 -5.55 1.55 5.20
CA SER A 128 -6.16 2.59 6.01
C SER A 128 -5.30 3.84 6.12
N VAL A 129 -5.95 5.00 6.00
CA VAL A 129 -5.30 6.31 5.91
C VAL A 129 -6.01 7.34 6.78
N LYS A 130 -5.32 8.45 7.11
CA LYS A 130 -6.01 9.65 7.60
C LYS A 130 -6.54 10.43 6.40
N PRO A 131 -7.87 10.57 6.21
CA PRO A 131 -8.44 11.15 4.99
C PRO A 131 -7.91 12.56 4.69
N GLY A 132 -7.79 13.42 5.70
CA GLY A 132 -7.25 14.78 5.53
C GLY A 132 -5.79 14.83 5.08
N GLU A 133 -4.95 13.89 5.50
CA GLU A 133 -3.55 13.79 5.05
C GLU A 133 -3.46 13.20 3.64
N TYR A 134 -4.33 12.23 3.34
CA TYR A 134 -4.39 11.56 2.04
C TYR A 134 -4.92 12.46 0.92
N ALA A 135 -5.77 13.44 1.24
CA ALA A 135 -6.40 14.34 0.25
C ALA A 135 -5.42 15.03 -0.70
N CYS A 136 -4.21 15.34 -0.23
CA CYS A 136 -3.18 15.98 -1.06
C CYS A 136 -2.57 15.08 -2.13
N PHE A 137 -2.81 13.77 -2.05
CA PHE A 137 -2.37 12.74 -2.99
C PHE A 137 -3.50 12.24 -3.88
N VAL A 138 -4.71 12.77 -3.70
CA VAL A 138 -5.91 12.44 -4.46
C VAL A 138 -6.23 13.55 -5.47
N PRO A 139 -6.63 13.23 -6.72
CA PRO A 139 -7.07 14.22 -7.69
C PRO A 139 -8.18 15.11 -7.13
N PRO A 140 -8.22 16.42 -7.45
CA PRO A 140 -9.22 17.32 -6.87
C PRO A 140 -10.67 16.86 -7.00
N ALA A 141 -11.03 16.21 -8.12
CA ALA A 141 -12.38 15.72 -8.38
C ALA A 141 -12.83 14.61 -7.41
N ASP A 142 -11.91 13.79 -6.91
CA ASP A 142 -12.21 12.64 -6.07
C ASP A 142 -12.19 12.96 -4.56
N ARG A 143 -11.72 14.16 -4.18
CA ARG A 143 -11.52 14.51 -2.75
C ARG A 143 -12.81 14.56 -1.94
N GLY A 144 -13.96 14.81 -2.58
CA GLY A 144 -15.26 14.84 -1.88
C GLY A 144 -15.57 13.51 -1.18
N THR A 145 -15.17 12.39 -1.79
CA THR A 145 -15.38 11.03 -1.26
C THR A 145 -14.60 10.79 0.04
N LEU A 146 -13.53 11.53 0.31
CA LEU A 146 -12.75 11.39 1.54
C LEU A 146 -13.53 11.81 2.79
N THR A 147 -14.57 12.65 2.65
CA THR A 147 -15.50 12.94 3.76
C THR A 147 -16.28 11.69 4.14
N LEU A 148 -16.83 10.97 3.16
CA LEU A 148 -17.56 9.72 3.38
C LEU A 148 -16.64 8.61 3.92
N LEU A 149 -15.39 8.58 3.48
CA LEU A 149 -14.35 7.71 4.04
C LEU A 149 -14.13 8.00 5.54
N ALA A 150 -14.08 9.28 5.92
CA ALA A 150 -13.94 9.69 7.32
C ALA A 150 -15.16 9.31 8.18
N GLU A 151 -16.35 9.28 7.58
CA GLU A 151 -17.62 8.89 8.21
C GLU A 151 -17.82 7.36 8.34
N GLY A 152 -16.80 6.57 7.98
CA GLY A 152 -16.83 5.10 8.12
C GLY A 152 -17.16 4.35 6.83
N GLY A 153 -17.20 5.04 5.70
CA GLY A 153 -17.25 4.40 4.38
C GLY A 153 -15.95 3.69 4.00
N GLY A 154 -16.07 2.77 3.05
CA GLY A 154 -14.96 2.13 2.35
C GLY A 154 -14.96 2.46 0.86
N ILE A 155 -13.77 2.57 0.27
CA ILE A 155 -13.61 2.78 -1.17
C ILE A 155 -12.95 1.54 -1.76
N LEU A 156 -13.63 0.87 -2.69
CA LEU A 156 -13.08 -0.30 -3.37
C LEU A 156 -12.15 0.11 -4.50
N GLY A 157 -11.09 -0.66 -4.70
CA GLY A 157 -10.34 -0.63 -5.96
C GLY A 157 -11.19 -1.19 -7.11
N ALA A 158 -11.05 -0.62 -8.31
CA ALA A 158 -11.81 -1.01 -9.49
C ALA A 158 -11.70 -2.50 -9.82
N SER A 159 -10.53 -3.12 -9.63
CA SER A 159 -10.37 -4.55 -9.84
C SER A 159 -11.11 -5.38 -8.79
N SER A 160 -11.06 -4.97 -7.52
CA SER A 160 -11.79 -5.62 -6.42
C SER A 160 -13.30 -5.52 -6.60
N ALA A 161 -13.79 -4.32 -6.95
CA ALA A 161 -15.19 -4.06 -7.26
C ALA A 161 -15.70 -4.96 -8.41
N ARG A 162 -14.93 -5.03 -9.50
CA ARG A 162 -15.25 -5.88 -10.66
C ARG A 162 -15.26 -7.36 -10.33
N LEU A 163 -14.25 -7.84 -9.59
CA LEU A 163 -14.14 -9.24 -9.19
C LEU A 163 -15.37 -9.69 -8.40
N ARG A 164 -15.89 -8.81 -7.53
CA ARG A 164 -17.01 -9.10 -6.62
C ARG A 164 -18.37 -8.70 -7.19
N GLY A 165 -18.42 -7.93 -8.28
CA GLY A 165 -19.67 -7.34 -8.77
C GLY A 165 -20.27 -6.34 -7.78
N LEU A 166 -19.44 -5.64 -7.00
CA LEU A 166 -19.86 -4.68 -5.98
C LEU A 166 -19.54 -3.25 -6.39
N GLY A 167 -20.37 -2.30 -5.94
CA GLY A 167 -20.20 -0.87 -6.19
C GLY A 167 -20.68 -0.04 -5.00
N PRO A 168 -20.82 1.29 -5.17
CA PRO A 168 -21.38 2.15 -4.13
C PRO A 168 -22.75 1.64 -3.64
N GLY A 169 -23.02 1.77 -2.35
CA GLY A 169 -24.23 1.25 -1.69
C GLY A 169 -24.12 -0.21 -1.23
N ALA A 170 -23.15 -0.98 -1.75
CA ALA A 170 -22.85 -2.31 -1.23
C ALA A 170 -22.33 -2.26 0.23
N VAL A 171 -22.39 -3.39 0.92
CA VAL A 171 -21.87 -3.52 2.28
C VAL A 171 -20.92 -4.72 2.37
N LEU A 172 -19.70 -4.49 2.85
CA LEU A 172 -18.74 -5.53 3.20
C LEU A 172 -18.85 -5.85 4.69
N GLU A 173 -18.82 -7.12 5.05
CA GLU A 173 -18.99 -7.61 6.43
C GLU A 173 -17.69 -8.27 6.91
N PHE A 174 -17.16 -7.81 8.03
CA PHE A 174 -15.95 -8.31 8.70
C PHE A 174 -16.30 -8.69 10.14
N GLY A 175 -16.86 -9.88 10.33
CA GLY A 175 -17.47 -10.29 11.58
C GLY A 175 -18.64 -9.37 11.95
N ALA A 176 -18.52 -8.67 13.08
CA ALA A 176 -19.54 -7.70 13.52
C ALA A 176 -19.42 -6.33 12.82
N THR A 177 -18.29 -6.04 12.19
CA THR A 177 -18.04 -4.74 11.55
C THR A 177 -18.62 -4.74 10.14
N ARG A 178 -19.39 -3.71 9.80
CA ARG A 178 -19.96 -3.51 8.47
C ARG A 178 -19.37 -2.25 7.87
N VAL A 179 -18.94 -2.35 6.61
CA VAL A 179 -18.29 -1.26 5.88
C VAL A 179 -19.14 -0.96 4.64
N PRO A 180 -19.89 0.16 4.61
CA PRO A 180 -20.60 0.58 3.41
C PRO A 180 -19.58 1.03 2.35
N VAL A 181 -19.73 0.54 1.13
CA VAL A 181 -18.94 0.97 -0.02
C VAL A 181 -19.51 2.31 -0.48
N VAL A 182 -18.71 3.37 -0.42
CA VAL A 182 -19.14 4.73 -0.76
C VAL A 182 -18.65 5.17 -2.13
N ALA A 183 -17.61 4.52 -2.65
CA ALA A 183 -17.10 4.74 -4.00
C ALA A 183 -16.30 3.54 -4.50
N VAL A 184 -16.04 3.57 -5.81
CA VAL A 184 -15.04 2.74 -6.47
C VAL A 184 -14.02 3.67 -7.11
N TRP A 185 -12.74 3.41 -6.89
CA TRP A 185 -11.64 4.19 -7.44
C TRP A 185 -10.73 3.33 -8.34
N PRO A 186 -9.97 3.95 -9.27
CA PRO A 186 -8.84 3.28 -9.89
C PRO A 186 -7.92 2.66 -8.83
N ASP A 187 -7.36 1.49 -9.13
CA ASP A 187 -6.56 0.72 -8.16
C ASP A 187 -5.36 1.52 -7.64
N GLU A 188 -4.82 2.44 -8.45
CA GLU A 188 -3.71 3.31 -8.09
C GLU A 188 -4.08 4.30 -6.96
N LEU A 189 -5.32 4.78 -6.93
CA LEU A 189 -5.77 5.73 -5.89
C LEU A 189 -6.03 5.06 -4.54
N VAL A 190 -6.26 3.74 -4.52
CA VAL A 190 -6.31 2.92 -3.31
C VAL A 190 -4.95 2.27 -2.99
N GLY A 191 -3.89 2.68 -3.70
CA GLY A 191 -2.52 2.19 -3.47
C GLY A 191 -2.34 0.71 -3.80
N ALA A 192 -3.08 0.20 -4.80
CA ALA A 192 -3.17 -1.19 -5.19
C ALA A 192 -3.71 -2.15 -4.09
N ASN A 193 -4.39 -1.62 -3.07
CA ASN A 193 -5.14 -2.42 -2.11
C ASN A 193 -6.57 -2.66 -2.64
N GLU A 194 -7.24 -3.69 -2.12
CA GLU A 194 -8.60 -4.01 -2.56
C GLU A 194 -9.65 -3.07 -1.95
N LEU A 195 -9.38 -2.54 -0.76
CA LEU A 195 -10.25 -1.64 -0.01
C LEU A 195 -9.44 -0.55 0.71
N LEU A 196 -9.88 0.70 0.61
CA LEU A 196 -9.37 1.82 1.38
C LEU A 196 -10.41 2.25 2.42
N VAL A 197 -9.98 2.41 3.68
CA VAL A 197 -10.81 2.89 4.80
C VAL A 197 -10.11 4.02 5.58
N SER A 198 -10.84 4.68 6.48
CA SER A 198 -10.21 5.57 7.46
C SER A 198 -9.32 4.79 8.43
N ARG A 199 -8.32 5.46 9.03
CA ARG A 199 -7.39 4.83 9.99
C ARG A 199 -8.10 4.26 11.22
N ASP A 200 -9.19 4.89 11.66
CA ASP A 200 -9.98 4.43 12.80
C ASP A 200 -10.79 3.17 12.46
N LEU A 201 -11.42 3.14 11.29
CA LEU A 201 -12.09 1.93 10.81
C LEU A 201 -11.08 0.81 10.53
N GLY A 202 -9.94 1.12 9.91
CA GLY A 202 -8.83 0.18 9.73
C GLY A 202 -8.37 -0.41 11.06
N TRP A 203 -8.34 0.40 12.13
CA TRP A 203 -8.07 -0.12 13.46
C TRP A 203 -9.13 -1.15 13.89
N SER A 204 -10.42 -0.86 13.74
CA SER A 204 -11.48 -1.83 14.05
C SER A 204 -11.41 -3.11 13.21
N LEU A 205 -10.82 -3.07 12.01
CA LEU A 205 -10.63 -4.21 11.11
C LEU A 205 -9.34 -5.01 11.34
N GLY A 206 -8.49 -4.60 12.28
CA GLY A 206 -7.20 -5.26 12.52
C GLY A 206 -6.03 -4.75 11.67
N VAL A 207 -6.23 -3.70 10.87
CA VAL A 207 -5.18 -3.07 10.07
C VAL A 207 -4.29 -2.21 10.97
N ARG A 208 -3.03 -2.61 11.17
CA ARG A 208 -2.12 -2.04 12.18
C ARG A 208 -0.80 -1.58 11.61
N ARG A 209 -0.27 -2.29 10.61
CA ARG A 209 1.10 -2.10 10.14
C ARG A 209 1.20 -0.90 9.23
N ASP A 210 2.00 0.09 9.61
CA ASP A 210 2.37 1.21 8.74
C ASP A 210 3.23 0.63 7.58
N ARG A 211 2.68 0.50 6.37
CA ARG A 211 3.31 -0.28 5.30
C ARG A 211 4.17 0.55 4.38
N TYR A 212 3.69 1.74 4.05
CA TYR A 212 4.39 2.69 3.18
C TYR A 212 3.93 4.13 3.48
N ALA A 213 4.67 5.09 2.95
CA ALA A 213 4.33 6.49 3.00
C ALA A 213 4.36 7.10 1.60
N LEU A 214 3.43 8.03 1.34
CA LEU A 214 3.53 8.93 0.21
C LEU A 214 4.11 10.25 0.70
N VAL A 215 5.12 10.76 -0.02
CA VAL A 215 5.93 11.90 0.43
C VAL A 215 6.06 12.91 -0.69
N GLN A 216 5.74 14.16 -0.40
CA GLN A 216 6.06 15.29 -1.27
C GLN A 216 7.14 16.14 -0.59
N PRO A 217 8.37 16.14 -1.12
CA PRO A 217 9.43 16.97 -0.55
C PRO A 217 9.19 18.46 -0.78
N ARG A 218 9.90 19.29 -0.01
CA ARG A 218 10.13 20.69 -0.37
C ARG A 218 11.22 20.73 -1.45
N GLY A 219 11.02 21.52 -2.51
CA GLY A 219 11.94 21.58 -3.65
C GLY A 219 11.90 20.32 -4.53
N VAL A 220 12.97 20.09 -5.28
CA VAL A 220 13.10 18.99 -6.26
C VAL A 220 14.35 18.16 -5.93
N PRO A 221 14.40 17.47 -4.77
CA PRO A 221 15.55 16.65 -4.43
C PRO A 221 15.67 15.48 -5.38
N SER A 222 16.92 15.03 -5.60
CA SER A 222 17.15 13.71 -6.16
C SER A 222 16.63 12.63 -5.21
N VAL A 223 16.31 11.46 -5.76
CA VAL A 223 15.92 10.27 -4.97
C VAL A 223 16.93 9.97 -3.85
N ARG A 224 18.23 10.14 -4.13
CA ARG A 224 19.31 9.90 -3.16
C ARG A 224 19.33 10.93 -2.03
N GLU A 225 18.98 12.18 -2.29
CA GLU A 225 18.88 13.23 -1.26
C GLU A 225 17.64 12.99 -0.39
N LEU A 226 16.50 12.67 -1.01
CA LEU A 226 15.29 12.34 -0.26
C LEU A 226 15.48 11.09 0.61
N ALA A 227 16.12 10.04 0.09
CA ALA A 227 16.43 8.85 0.87
C ALA A 227 17.29 9.17 2.09
N ARG A 228 18.36 9.96 1.91
CA ARG A 228 19.22 10.38 3.03
C ARG A 228 18.45 11.17 4.09
N LEU A 229 17.57 12.07 3.67
CA LEU A 229 16.69 12.80 4.58
C LEU A 229 15.78 11.86 5.38
N LEU A 230 15.13 10.91 4.71
CA LEU A 230 14.19 9.97 5.34
C LEU A 230 14.89 8.97 6.26
N PHE A 231 16.14 8.59 5.98
CA PHE A 231 16.92 7.68 6.84
C PHE A 231 17.62 8.39 8.01
N ALA A 232 17.91 9.68 7.88
CA ALA A 232 18.51 10.48 8.96
C ALA A 232 17.47 11.04 9.95
N GLY A 233 16.20 11.04 9.56
CA GLY A 233 15.09 11.68 10.28
C GLY A 233 14.49 10.95 11.49
N PRO A 234 14.26 9.62 11.46
CA PRO A 234 13.67 8.93 12.60
C PRO A 234 14.76 8.60 13.65
N PRO A 235 14.49 8.79 14.96
CA PRO A 235 15.38 8.28 15.99
C PRO A 235 15.50 6.76 15.84
N ARG A 236 16.71 6.24 16.06
CA ARG A 236 16.94 4.82 16.23
C ARG A 236 16.73 4.52 17.71
N ASP A 237 15.74 3.70 18.02
CA ASP A 237 15.66 3.02 19.31
C ASP A 237 16.65 1.84 19.35
#